data_AF-A0A2K3KGF5-F1
#
_entry.id   AF-A0A2K3KGF5-F1
#
_cell.length_a   1.000
_cell.length_b   1.000
_cell.length_c   1.000
_cell.angle_alpha   90.00
_cell.angle_beta   90.00
_cell.angle_gamma   90.00
#
_symmetry.space_group_name_H-M   'P 1'
#
loop_
_entity.id
_entity.type
_entity.pdbx_description
1 polymer ?
#
loop_
_entity_poly.entity_id
_entity_poly.type
_entity_poly.pdbx_seq_one_letter_code
_entity_poly.pdbx_strand_id
1 'polypeptide(L)' 'MAGFEKLKAYVDGSKPCKVMTSLGEVALDKHGKPRIEPRFVNTKLLLSCKTVSAEDTLL' A
#
# COMPACT_ATOMS: atom_id res chain seq x y z
N MET A 1 -0.81 11.58 -21.19
CA MET A 1 -0.55 10.26 -20.55
C MET A 1 -1.04 10.25 -19.09
N ALA A 2 -2.31 10.60 -18.84
CA ALA A 2 -2.81 10.82 -17.47
C ALA A 2 -2.79 9.57 -16.56
N GLY A 3 -2.80 8.35 -17.13
CA GLY A 3 -2.74 7.11 -16.35
C GLY A 3 -1.39 6.84 -15.71
N PHE A 4 -0.29 7.18 -16.39
CA PHE A 4 1.07 6.93 -15.86
C PHE A 4 1.41 7.84 -14.69
N GLU A 5 1.02 9.11 -14.76
CA GLU A 5 1.22 10.08 -13.67
C GLU A 5 0.43 9.71 -12.42
N LYS A 6 -0.83 9.23 -12.58
CA LYS A 6 -1.63 8.70 -11.47
C LYS A 6 -0.99 7.48 -10.82
N LEU A 7 -0.44 6.56 -11.63
CA LEU A 7 0.28 5.39 -11.12
C LEU A 7 1.53 5.80 -10.34
N LYS A 8 2.27 6.78 -10.86
CA LYS A 8 3.47 7.32 -10.21
C LYS A 8 3.13 7.93 -8.84
N ALA A 9 2.10 8.78 -8.78
CA ALA A 9 1.64 9.36 -7.52
C ALA A 9 1.16 8.30 -6.50
N TYR A 10 0.48 7.24 -6.97
CA TYR A 10 0.05 6.13 -6.10
C TYR A 10 1.24 5.35 -5.52
N VAL A 11 2.25 5.07 -6.34
CA VAL A 11 3.47 4.39 -5.90
C VAL A 11 4.28 5.27 -4.94
N ASP A 12 4.42 6.56 -5.23
CA ASP A 12 5.12 7.52 -4.35
C ASP A 12 4.44 7.65 -2.98
N GLY A 13 3.11 7.54 -2.91
CA GLY A 13 2.35 7.53 -1.66
C GLY A 13 2.39 6.21 -0.89
N SER A 14 2.88 5.13 -1.50
CA SER A 14 2.91 3.80 -0.90
C SER A 14 4.02 3.70 0.15
N LYS A 15 3.66 3.90 1.42
CA LYS A 15 4.57 3.70 2.54
C LYS A 15 4.61 2.23 2.93
N PRO A 16 5.80 1.64 3.14
CA PRO A 16 5.90 0.28 3.65
C PRO A 16 5.28 0.20 5.05
N CYS A 17 4.67 -0.94 5.36
CA CYS A 17 3.91 -1.10 6.60
C CYS A 17 4.72 -1.82 7.66
N LYS A 18 4.50 -1.42 8.92
CA LYS A 18 4.95 -2.19 10.06
C LYS A 18 4.14 -3.46 10.11
N VAL A 19 4.82 -4.59 10.20
CA VAL A 19 4.19 -5.88 10.43
C VAL A 19 3.59 -5.86 11.83
N MET A 20 2.32 -6.24 11.95
CA MET A 20 1.66 -6.38 13.24
C MET A 20 1.58 -7.85 13.62
N THR A 21 1.70 -8.15 14.91
CA THR A 21 1.41 -9.48 15.46
C THR A 21 -0.09 -9.72 15.46
N SER A 22 -0.52 -10.95 15.69
CA SER A 22 -1.95 -11.28 15.88
C SER A 22 -2.60 -10.56 17.06
N LEU A 23 -1.80 -10.02 17.98
CA LEU A 23 -2.24 -9.24 19.13
C LEU A 23 -2.33 -7.73 18.82
N GLY A 24 -1.99 -7.30 17.60
CA GLY A 24 -2.03 -5.90 17.18
C GLY A 24 -0.79 -5.09 17.55
N GLU A 25 0.26 -5.72 18.07
CA GLU A 25 1.52 -5.05 18.42
C GLU A 25 2.49 -5.03 17.23
N VAL A 26 3.44 -4.09 17.22
CA VAL A 26 4.47 -4.03 16.18
C VAL A 26 5.40 -5.24 16.32
N ALA A 27 5.44 -6.07 15.27
CA ALA A 27 6.39 -7.18 15.21
C ALA A 27 7.81 -6.64 15.11
N LEU A 28 8.73 -7.23 15.89
CA LEU A 28 10.14 -6.85 15.92
C LEU A 28 10.99 -7.89 15.16
N ASP A 29 12.12 -7.44 14.63
CA ASP A 29 13.14 -8.31 14.07
C ASP A 29 14.07 -8.90 15.14
N LYS A 30 15.05 -9.70 14.73
CA LYS A 30 16.07 -10.31 15.62
C LYS A 30 16.95 -9.29 16.36
N HIS A 31 16.89 -8.02 16.00
CA HIS A 31 17.63 -6.92 16.62
C HIS A 31 16.70 -6.00 17.46
N GLY A 32 15.43 -6.38 17.63
CA GLY A 32 14.44 -5.59 18.38
C GLY A 32 13.92 -4.37 17.62
N LYS A 33 14.16 -4.26 16.31
CA LYS A 33 13.67 -3.15 15.50
C LYS A 33 12.31 -3.48 14.88
N PRO A 34 11.42 -2.50 14.66
CA PRO A 34 10.18 -2.70 13.94
C PRO A 34 10.40 -3.39 12.61
N ARG A 35 9.73 -4.52 12.41
CA ARG A 35 9.78 -5.26 11.17
C ARG A 35 8.91 -4.54 10.15
N ILE A 36 9.56 -4.06 9.09
CA ILE A 36 8.91 -3.34 7.99
C ILE A 36 8.84 -4.29 6.82
N GLU A 37 7.63 -4.55 6.32
CA GLU A 37 7.45 -5.32 5.10
C GLU A 37 7.17 -4.41 3.90
N PRO A 38 7.81 -4.69 2.75
CA PRO A 38 7.49 -3.98 1.53
C PRO A 38 6.02 -4.26 1.17
N ARG A 39 5.24 -3.19 1.00
CA ARG A 39 3.93 -3.30 0.37
C ARG A 39 4.14 -3.49 -1.12
N PHE A 40 4.00 -4.73 -1.60
CA PHE A 40 3.97 -5.00 -3.03
C PHE A 40 2.65 -4.50 -3.59
N VAL A 41 2.73 -3.46 -4.41
CA VAL A 41 1.60 -2.95 -5.17
C VAL A 41 1.40 -3.87 -6.39
N ASN A 42 0.28 -4.58 -6.45
CA ASN A 42 -0.07 -5.34 -7.63
C ASN A 42 -0.56 -4.39 -8.73
N THR A 43 0.37 -3.96 -9.57
CA THR A 43 0.09 -3.04 -10.69
C THR A 43 -0.88 -3.62 -11.71
N LYS A 44 -0.93 -4.96 -11.88
CA LYS A 44 -1.93 -5.61 -12.74
C LYS A 44 -3.34 -5.44 -12.18
N LEU A 45 -3.50 -5.59 -10.86
CA LEU A 45 -4.79 -5.37 -10.19
C LEU A 45 -5.21 -3.90 -10.28
N LEU A 46 -4.29 -2.96 -10.04
CA LEU A 46 -4.56 -1.53 -10.20
C LEU A 46 -5.00 -1.13 -11.62
N LEU A 47 -4.35 -1.69 -12.65
CA LEU A 47 -4.73 -1.43 -14.03
C LEU A 47 -6.05 -2.11 -14.42
N SER A 48 -6.45 -3.18 -13.71
CA SER A 48 -7.73 -3.86 -13.91
C SER A 48 -8.92 -3.14 -13.26
N CYS A 49 -8.65 -2.27 -12.28
CA CYS A 49 -9.62 -1.30 -11.78
C CYS A 49 -9.87 -0.24 -12.88
N LYS A 50 -10.69 -0.60 -13.87
CA LYS A 50 -11.33 0.38 -14.76
C LYS A 50 -11.97 1.43 -13.86
N THR A 51 -11.64 2.69 -14.11
CA THR A 51 -12.15 3.91 -13.47
C THR A 51 -13.58 3.74 -12.93
N VAL A 52 -13.71 3.26 -11.69
CA VAL A 52 -14.85 3.61 -10.88
C VAL A 52 -14.52 5.05 -10.51
N SER A 53 -15.32 5.99 -11.03
CA SER A 53 -15.24 7.38 -10.59
C SER A 53 -15.10 7.37 -9.08
N ALA A 54 -14.08 8.04 -8.55
CA ALA A 54 -13.89 8.20 -7.12
C ALA A 54 -14.97 9.16 -6.61
N GLU A 55 -16.21 8.69 -6.61
CA GLU A 55 -17.33 9.26 -5.88
C GLU A 55 -17.79 8.13 -4.97
N ASP A 56 -17.71 8.41 -3.67
CA ASP A 56 -18.34 7.65 -2.59
C ASP A 56 -17.71 6.30 -2.20
N THR A 57 -16.55 6.35 -1.54
CA THR A 57 -16.36 5.50 -0.34
C THR A 57 -15.31 6.10 0.61
N LEU A 58 -15.69 7.17 1.28
CA LEU A 58 -15.19 7.47 2.63
C LEU A 58 -16.31 7.15 3.61
N LEU A 59 -16.35 5.91 4.08
CA LEU A 59 -16.99 5.50 5.33
C LEU A 59 -16.11 4.43 6.00
#